data_AF-A0A1C6T830-F1
#
_entry.id   AF-A0A1C6T830-F1
#
_cell.length_a   1.000
_cell.length_b   1.000
_cell.length_c   1.000
_cell.angle_alpha   90.00
_cell.angle_beta   90.00
_cell.angle_gamma   90.00
#
_symmetry.space_group_name_H-M   'P 1'
#
loop_
_entity.id
_entity.type
_entity.pdbx_description
1 polymer ?
#
loop_
_entity_poly.entity_id
_entity_poly.type
_entity_poly.pdbx_seq_one_letter_code
_entity_poly.pdbx_strand_id
1 'polypeptide(L)' 'MLIDCDRCGIRGAGCSGCLVTALLDTGSPAAGLDAAEHRAIEVFARAGFEVEVLPPAPPVGPRSARRRHAA' A
#
# COMPACT_ATOMS: atom_id res chain seq x y z
N MET A 1 16.43 -15.09 10.61
CA MET A 1 15.64 -16.25 10.14
C MET A 1 15.89 -16.39 8.64
N LEU A 2 16.25 -17.58 8.15
CA LEU A 2 16.53 -17.83 6.73
C LEU A 2 15.51 -18.85 6.21
N ILE A 3 14.79 -18.49 5.15
CA ILE A 3 13.88 -19.38 4.44
C ILE A 3 14.47 -19.65 3.06
N ASP A 4 14.80 -20.91 2.77
CA ASP A 4 15.32 -21.33 1.47
C ASP A 4 14.16 -21.75 0.56
N CYS A 5 13.62 -20.79 -0.18
CA CYS A 5 12.56 -21.04 -1.14
C CYS A 5 13.04 -21.82 -2.37
N ASP A 6 14.34 -21.86 -2.66
CA ASP A 6 14.87 -22.55 -3.83
C ASP A 6 14.94 -24.06 -3.61
N ARG A 7 15.10 -24.51 -2.36
CA ARG A 7 15.02 -25.93 -1.96
C ARG A 7 13.65 -26.38 -1.47
N CYS A 8 12.64 -25.51 -1.48
CA CYS A 8 11.30 -25.85 -0.98
C CYS A 8 10.62 -26.90 -1.87
N GLY A 9 10.38 -28.11 -1.34
CA GLY A 9 9.81 -29.24 -2.09
C GLY A 9 8.36 -29.06 -2.56
N ILE A 10 7.67 -28.04 -2.06
CA ILE A 10 6.31 -27.65 -2.47
C ILE A 10 6.28 -26.28 -3.15
N ARG A 11 7.43 -25.74 -3.58
CA ARG A 11 7.52 -24.44 -4.27
C ARG A 11 6.53 -24.40 -5.45
N GLY A 12 5.84 -23.28 -5.59
CA GLY A 12 4.72 -23.14 -6.52
C GLY A 12 3.41 -23.63 -5.89
N ALA A 13 3.23 -24.94 -5.75
CA ALA A 13 1.97 -25.54 -5.30
C ALA A 13 1.55 -25.12 -3.87
N GLY A 14 2.53 -24.97 -2.98
CA GLY A 14 2.33 -24.52 -1.58
C GLY A 14 2.55 -23.03 -1.37
N CYS A 15 2.78 -22.25 -2.44
CA CYS A 15 3.07 -20.82 -2.29
C CYS A 15 1.83 -19.98 -2.00
N SER A 16 0.63 -20.42 -2.40
CA SER A 16 -0.61 -19.73 -2.04
C SER A 16 -0.86 -19.84 -0.54
N GLY A 17 -0.85 -18.72 0.17
CA GLY A 17 -0.97 -18.68 1.64
C GLY A 17 0.34 -18.91 2.40
N CYS A 18 1.48 -19.06 1.72
CA CYS A 18 2.78 -19.07 2.38
C CYS A 18 3.15 -17.67 2.91
N LEU A 19 3.69 -17.59 4.13
CA LEU A 19 4.18 -16.33 4.72
C LEU A 19 5.16 -15.59 3.80
N VAL A 20 6.03 -16.32 3.10
CA VAL A 20 6.99 -15.70 2.16
C VAL A 20 6.28 -14.93 1.05
N THR A 21 5.17 -15.47 0.54
CA THR A 21 4.37 -14.78 -0.48
C THR A 21 3.83 -13.46 0.04
N ALA A 22 3.36 -13.41 1.29
CA ALA A 22 2.90 -12.17 1.91
C ALA A 22 4.05 -11.17 2.13
N LEU A 23 5.25 -11.64 2.48
CA LEU A 23 6.43 -10.78 2.66
C LEU A 23 6.97 -10.22 1.34
N LEU A 24 6.81 -10.96 0.24
CA LEU A 24 7.24 -10.55 -1.10
C LEU A 24 6.15 -9.82 -1.87
N ASP A 25 4.95 -9.67 -1.31
CA ASP A 25 3.84 -9.00 -1.97
C ASP A 25 4.10 -7.48 -2.03
N THR A 26 4.58 -7.03 -3.19
CA THR A 26 4.78 -5.60 -3.48
C THR A 26 3.50 -4.91 -3.96
N GLY A 27 2.38 -5.64 -4.11
CA GLY A 27 1.09 -5.11 -4.53
C GLY A 27 0.25 -4.54 -3.38
N SER A 28 0.74 -4.63 -2.15
CA SER A 28 0.05 -4.07 -0.99
C SER A 28 -0.19 -2.56 -1.14
N PRO A 29 -1.35 -2.01 -0.74
CA PRO A 29 -1.57 -0.56 -0.69
C PRO A 29 -0.58 0.18 0.22
N ALA A 30 0.01 -0.54 1.19
CA ALA A 30 1.06 -0.02 2.05
C ALA A 30 2.45 -0.01 1.36
N ALA A 31 2.60 -0.67 0.20
CA ALA A 31 3.83 -0.64 -0.56
C ALA A 31 4.00 0.76 -1.17
N GLY A 32 5.04 1.47 -0.73
CA GLY A 32 5.36 2.82 -1.21
C GLY A 32 5.00 3.96 -0.25
N LEU A 33 4.48 3.65 0.94
CA LEU A 33 4.28 4.66 1.97
C LEU A 33 5.61 5.28 2.42
N ASP A 34 5.66 6.60 2.53
CA ASP A 34 6.81 7.30 3.05
C ASP A 34 6.88 7.26 4.58
N ALA A 35 7.94 7.83 5.16
CA ALA A 35 8.13 7.84 6.61
C ALA A 35 7.06 8.64 7.37
N ALA A 36 6.52 9.71 6.76
CA ALA A 36 5.48 10.53 7.37
C ALA A 36 4.13 9.81 7.37
N GLU A 37 3.81 9.11 6.28
CA GLU A 37 2.60 8.30 6.16
C GLU A 37 2.62 7.12 7.13
N HIS A 38 3.73 6.39 7.25
CA HIS A 38 3.89 5.36 8.28
C HIS A 38 3.66 5.91 9.68
N ARG A 39 4.20 7.10 9.97
CA ARG A 39 4.01 7.75 11.27
C ARG A 39 2.54 8.14 11.50
N ALA A 40 1.84 8.62 10.48
CA ALA A 40 0.42 8.95 10.59
C ALA A 40 -0.41 7.71 10.95
N ILE A 41 -0.16 6.57 10.29
CA ILE A 41 -0.81 5.29 10.60
C ILE A 41 -0.54 4.89 12.06
N GLU A 42 0.71 4.98 12.53
CA GLU A 42 1.07 4.63 13.91
C GLU A 42 0.32 5.51 14.93
N VAL A 43 0.22 6.82 14.67
CA VAL A 43 -0.50 7.75 15.55
C VAL A 43 -1.99 7.40 15.62
N PHE A 44 -2.63 7.14 14.48
CA PHE A 44 -4.05 6.77 14.45
C PHE A 44 -4.32 5.43 15.15
N ALA A 45 -3.51 4.41 14.86
CA ALA A 45 -3.65 3.11 15.51
C ALA A 45 -3.48 3.22 17.03
N ARG A 46 -2.50 3.99 17.51
CA ARG A 46 -2.27 4.21 18.95
C ARG A 46 -3.38 5.03 19.62
N ALA A 47 -4.12 5.81 18.85
CA ALA A 47 -5.31 6.52 19.32
C ALA A 47 -6.58 5.63 19.30
N GLY A 48 -6.48 4.38 18.85
CA GLY A 48 -7.59 3.42 18.84
C GLY A 48 -8.44 3.44 17.57
N PHE A 49 -7.93 4.04 16.48
CA PHE A 49 -8.60 4.00 15.19
C PHE A 49 -8.22 2.74 14.41
N GLU A 50 -9.19 2.14 13.74
CA GLU A 50 -8.96 1.20 12.65
C GLU A 50 -8.50 1.97 11.40
N VAL A 51 -7.32 1.64 10.87
CA VAL A 51 -6.70 2.37 9.77
C VAL A 51 -6.72 1.52 8.50
N GLU A 52 -7.35 2.05 7.45
CA GLU A 52 -7.35 1.47 6.12
C GLU A 52 -6.49 2.31 5.17
N VAL A 53 -5.54 1.67 4.48
CA VAL A 53 -4.71 2.33 3.45
C VAL A 53 -5.38 2.17 2.10
N LEU A 54 -5.80 3.29 1.53
CA LEU A 54 -6.43 3.35 0.21
C LEU A 54 -5.36 3.42 -0.90
N PRO A 55 -5.63 2.88 -2.09
CA PRO A 55 -4.77 3.07 -3.25
C PRO A 55 -4.68 4.57 -3.62
N PRO A 56 -3.56 5.01 -4.24
CA PRO A 56 -3.36 6.41 -4.59
C PRO A 56 -4.49 6.90 -5.49
N ALA A 57 -5.02 8.09 -5.16
CA ALA A 57 -6.05 8.71 -5.96
C ALA A 57 -5.52 9.03 -7.37
N PRO A 58 -6.36 8.91 -8.41
CA PRO A 58 -5.97 9.32 -9.75
C PRO A 58 -5.59 10.81 -9.75
N PRO A 59 -4.59 11.22 -10.55
CA PRO A 59 -4.15 12.61 -10.59
C PRO A 59 -5.31 13.53 -10.98
N VAL A 60 -5.59 14.53 -10.14
CA VAL A 60 -6.62 15.52 -10.42
C VAL A 60 -6.14 16.41 -11.56
N GLY A 61 -6.86 16.38 -12.69
CA GLY A 61 -6.56 17.19 -13.85
C GLY A 61 -6.66 18.70 -13.57
N PRO A 62 -6.07 19.55 -14.44
CA PRO A 62 -6.08 21.00 -14.26
C PRO A 62 -7.52 21.53 -14.19
N ARG A 63 -7.84 22.26 -13.12
CA ARG A 63 -9.13 22.95 -12.99
C ARG A 63 -9.21 24.02 -14.06
N SER A 64 -10.12 23.89 -15.03
CA SER A 64 -10.33 24.93 -16.02
C SER A 64 -10.78 26.21 -15.29
N ALA A 65 -9.97 27.26 -15.40
CA ALA A 65 -10.34 28.57 -14.87
C ALA A 65 -11.57 29.05 -15.67
N ARG A 66 -12.76 29.03 -15.05
CA ARG A 66 -13.95 29.67 -15.61
C ARG A 66 -13.62 31.15 -15.80
N ARG A 67 -13.38 31.55 -17.05
CA ARG A 67 -13.29 32.96 -17.44
C ARG A 67 -14.65 33.59 -17.12
N ARG A 68 -14.70 34.44 -16.10
CA ARG A 68 -15.89 35.25 -15.85
C ARG A 68 -15.95 36.27 -16.99
N HIS A 69 -16.90 36.11 -17.90
CA HIS A 69 -17.27 37.19 -18.81
C HIS A 69 -17.97 38.26 -17.96
N ALA A 70 -17.28 39.38 -17.76
CA ALA A 70 -17.89 40.60 -17.28
C ALA A 70 -18.61 41.26 -18.46
N ALA A 71 -19.91 41.49 -18.30
CA ALA A 71 -20.72 42.41 -19.07
C ALA A 71 -21.65 43.13 -18.10
#